data_AF-A0A5D0I868-F1
#
_entry.id   AF-A0A5D0I868-F1
#
_cell.length_a   1.000
_cell.length_b   1.000
_cell.length_c   1.000
_cell.angle_alpha   90.00
_cell.angle_beta   90.00
_cell.angle_gamma   90.00
#
_symmetry.space_group_name_H-M   'P 1'
#
loop_
_entity.id
_entity.type
_entity.pdbx_description
1 polymer ?
#
loop_
_entity_poly.entity_id
_entity_poly.type
_entity_poly.pdbx_seq_one_letter_code
_entity_poly.pdbx_strand_id
1 'polypeptide(L)' 'KVNPKKAYLTHISHLLGFHDEVEKTLPENVFLAYDELQLTI' A
#
# COMPACT_ATOMS: atom_id res chain seq x y z
N LYS A 1 12.82 -13.97 -4.68
CA LYS A 1 11.73 -13.59 -3.75
C LYS A 1 12.25 -12.47 -2.87
N VAL A 2 11.75 -11.25 -3.04
CA VAL A 2 12.10 -10.12 -2.16
C VAL A 2 11.19 -10.20 -0.93
N ASN A 3 11.76 -10.20 0.27
CA ASN A 3 11.03 -10.33 1.54
C ASN A 3 11.08 -8.99 2.30
N PRO A 4 10.35 -7.96 1.84
CA PRO A 4 10.42 -6.64 2.45
C PRO A 4 9.78 -6.64 3.84
N LYS A 5 10.36 -5.86 4.76
CA LYS A 5 9.79 -5.64 6.10
C LYS A 5 8.50 -4.81 6.03
N LYS A 6 8.45 -3.82 5.14
CA LYS A 6 7.26 -3.03 4.78
C LYS A 6 7.32 -2.69 3.29
N ALA A 7 6.18 -2.72 2.61
CA ALA A 7 6.06 -2.29 1.21
C ALA A 7 4.93 -1.27 1.07
N TYR A 8 5.13 -0.27 0.24
CA TYR A 8 4.12 0.75 -0.08
C TYR A 8 3.84 0.70 -1.57
N LEU A 9 2.58 0.43 -1.93
CA LEU A 9 2.15 0.38 -3.33
C LEU A 9 1.71 1.78 -3.76
N THR A 10 2.40 2.35 -4.74
CA THR A 10 2.02 3.58 -5.41
C THR A 10 1.45 3.28 -6.80
N HIS A 11 0.76 4.23 -7.43
CA HIS A 11 0.02 4.07 -8.69
C HIS A 11 -1.12 3.04 -8.65
N ILE A 12 -2.05 3.25 -7.72
CA ILE A 12 -3.31 2.50 -7.63
C ILE A 12 -4.21 2.96 -8.77
N SER A 13 -4.52 2.07 -9.72
CA SER A 13 -5.52 2.37 -10.75
C SER A 13 -6.90 2.55 -10.11
N HIS A 14 -7.76 3.37 -10.70
CA HIS A 14 -9.16 3.56 -10.25
C HIS A 14 -9.97 2.25 -10.16
N LEU A 15 -9.48 1.17 -10.78
CA LEU A 15 -10.07 -0.16 -10.78
C LEU A 15 -9.78 -0.97 -9.50
N LEU A 16 -8.84 -0.54 -8.66
CA LEU A 16 -8.48 -1.27 -7.45
C LEU A 16 -9.57 -1.21 -6.38
N GLY A 17 -10.51 -0.27 -6.48
CA GLY A 17 -11.58 -0.09 -5.48
C GLY A 17 -11.20 0.96 -4.43
N PHE A 18 -11.93 0.98 -3.31
CA PHE A 18 -11.64 1.94 -2.23
C PHE A 18 -10.40 1.51 -1.43
N HIS A 19 -9.60 2.49 -1.05
CA HIS A 19 -8.40 2.29 -0.23
C HIS A 19 -8.67 1.40 1.00
N ASP A 20 -9.75 1.69 1.73
CA ASP A 20 -10.16 0.93 2.93
C ASP A 20 -10.53 -0.54 2.65
N GLU A 21 -11.04 -0.84 1.46
CA GLU A 21 -11.43 -2.21 1.10
C GLU A 21 -10.22 -3.02 0.66
N VAL A 22 -9.38 -2.41 -0.18
CA VAL A 22 -8.15 -3.03 -0.67
C VAL A 22 -7.18 -3.27 0.48
N GLU A 23 -7.02 -2.31 1.38
CA GLU A 23 -6.09 -2.42 2.51
C GLU A 23 -6.42 -3.61 3.42
N LYS A 24 -7.71 -3.93 3.62
CA LYS A 24 -8.14 -5.13 4.37
C LYS A 24 -7.77 -6.45 3.69
N THR A 25 -7.57 -6.43 2.38
CA THR A 25 -7.16 -7.61 1.61
C THR A 25 -5.64 -7.74 1.47
N LEU A 26 -4.91 -6.67 1.78
CA LEU A 26 -3.45 -6.66 1.70
C LEU A 26 -2.81 -7.38 2.90
N PRO A 27 -1.64 -7.99 2.72
CA PRO A 27 -0.85 -8.54 3.82
C PRO A 27 -0.45 -7.45 4.84
N GLU A 28 -0.27 -7.83 6.12
CA GLU A 28 0.03 -6.91 7.23
C GLU A 28 1.30 -6.03 7.04
N ASN A 29 2.18 -6.40 6.12
CA ASN A 29 3.41 -5.68 5.79
C ASN A 29 3.33 -4.89 4.47
N VAL A 30 2.15 -4.78 3.85
CA VAL A 30 1.94 -4.07 2.59
C VAL A 30 0.86 -3.02 2.77
N PHE A 31 1.18 -1.79 2.42
CA PHE A 31 0.31 -0.63 2.60
C PHE A 31 0.10 0.07 1.27
N LEU A 32 -1.01 0.76 1.14
CA LEU A 32 -1.27 1.63 0.00
C LEU A 32 -0.66 3.01 0.27
N ALA A 33 0.12 3.51 -0.69
CA ALA A 33 0.62 4.87 -0.63
C ALA A 33 -0.50 5.85 -0.99
N TYR A 34 -0.49 7.01 -0.34
CA TYR A 34 -1.37 8.14 -0.62
C TYR A 34 -0.53 9.39 -0.89
N ASP A 35 -1.14 10.39 -1.54
CA ASP A 35 -0.46 11.63 -1.87
C ASP A 35 0.09 12.31 -0.62
N GLU A 36 1.33 12.80 -0.70
CA GLU A 36 2.09 13.38 0.42
C GLU A 36 2.50 12.41 1.54
N LEU A 37 2.42 11.09 1.35
CA LEU A 37 2.95 10.12 2.31
C LEU A 37 4.45 10.36 2.56
N GLN A 38 4.80 10.71 3.80
CA GLN A 38 6.18 10.84 4.26
C GLN A 38 6.53 9.68 5.21
N LEU A 39 7.64 9.00 4.91
CA LEU A 39 8.19 7.96 5.75
C LEU A 39 9.41 8.52 6.49
N THR A 40 9.38 8.46 7.82
CA THR A 40 10.58 8.70 8.64
C THR A 40 11.41 7.41 8.67
N ILE A 41 12.71 7.53 8.37
CA ILE A 41 13.66 6.42 8.31
C ILE A 41 14.20 6.12 9.70
#